data_AF-A0A0Q6A6J2-F1
#
_entry.id   AF-A0A0Q6A6J2-F1
#
_cell.length_a   1.000
_cell.length_b   1.000
_cell.length_c   1.000
_cell.angle_alpha   90.00
_cell.angle_beta   90.00
_cell.angle_gamma   90.00
#
_symmetry.space_group_name_H-M   'P 1'
#
loop_
_entity.id
_entity.type
_entity.pdbx_description
1 polymer ?
#
loop_
_entity_poly.entity_id
_entity_poly.type
_entity_poly.pdbx_seq_one_letter_code
_entity_poly.pdbx_strand_id
1 'polypeptide(L)'
;MKKMILLAAFGIAGLVSAKPTFVKKSEKQTEKKEAKFRLCGVLVTFYDSDNNPTGSQWFLTDTPTLSSCQAYQSFVQWNLTQGGYTITP
;
A
#
# COMPACT_ATOMS: atom_id res chain seq x y z
N MET A 1 17.19 16.68 19.33
CA MET A 1 16.42 16.86 20.58
C MET A 1 15.11 16.07 20.49
N LYS A 2 14.47 15.78 21.62
CA LYS A 2 13.55 14.64 21.87
C LYS A 2 12.30 14.58 20.96
N LYS A 3 11.87 13.34 20.70
CA LYS A 3 10.81 12.86 19.80
C LYS A 3 9.42 12.86 20.46
N MET A 4 8.36 13.11 19.69
CA MET A 4 6.99 12.59 19.92
C MET A 4 6.25 12.58 18.57
N ILE A 5 5.78 11.41 18.10
CA ILE A 5 4.83 11.31 16.97
C ILE A 5 3.72 10.34 17.39
N LEU A 6 2.48 10.77 17.19
CA LEU A 6 1.25 10.07 17.52
C LEU A 6 0.59 9.61 16.21
N LEU A 7 0.39 8.31 16.00
CA LEU A 7 -0.34 7.78 14.85
C LEU A 7 -1.79 7.45 15.25
N ALA A 8 -2.75 8.02 14.52
CA ALA A 8 -4.15 7.59 14.56
C ALA A 8 -4.46 6.78 13.29
N ALA A 9 -4.85 5.52 13.47
CA ALA A 9 -5.25 4.61 12.40
C ALA A 9 -6.73 4.80 12.06
N PHE A 10 -7.07 4.86 10.76
CA PHE A 10 -8.45 4.77 10.30
C PHE A 10 -8.64 3.52 9.43
N GLY A 11 -9.57 2.68 9.89
CA GLY A 11 -9.89 1.37 9.34
C GLY A 11 -10.73 1.42 8.05
N ILE A 12 -10.60 0.38 7.25
CA ILE A 12 -11.31 0.22 5.98
C ILE A 12 -12.70 -0.36 6.27
N ALA A 13 -13.76 0.40 5.98
CA ALA A 13 -15.12 -0.12 5.97
C ALA A 13 -15.39 -0.87 4.66
N GLY A 14 -15.68 -2.16 4.72
CA GLY A 14 -16.11 -2.97 3.58
C GLY A 14 -17.53 -3.48 3.79
N LEU A 15 -18.43 -3.22 2.84
CA LEU A 15 -19.75 -3.83 2.77
C LEU A 15 -20.20 -3.94 1.31
N VAL A 16 -20.27 -5.17 0.77
CA VAL A 16 -21.30 -5.55 -0.20
C VAL A 16 -21.73 -7.00 0.08
N SER A 17 -23.03 -7.19 0.24
CA SER A 17 -23.71 -8.44 0.54
C SER A 17 -24.75 -8.70 -0.55
N ALA A 18 -24.68 -9.86 -1.22
CA ALA A 18 -25.81 -10.50 -1.91
C ALA A 18 -25.49 -12.01 -2.17
N LYS A 19 -26.46 -12.89 -1.88
CA LYS A 19 -26.50 -14.36 -2.08
C LYS A 19 -27.70 -14.69 -3.00
N PRO A 20 -27.92 -15.94 -3.46
CA PRO A 20 -27.00 -16.93 -4.06
C PRO A 20 -27.60 -17.60 -5.33
N THR A 21 -26.82 -18.30 -6.14
CA THR A 21 -27.37 -19.38 -7.02
C THR A 21 -26.37 -20.52 -7.16
N PHE A 22 -26.90 -21.74 -6.99
CA PHE A 22 -26.21 -23.02 -6.87
C PHE A 22 -25.89 -23.62 -8.25
N VAL A 23 -24.63 -24.03 -8.48
CA VAL A 23 -24.27 -25.12 -9.39
C VAL A 23 -23.04 -25.84 -8.81
N LYS A 24 -23.21 -27.11 -8.40
CA LYS A 24 -22.10 -28.03 -8.10
C LYS A 24 -21.58 -28.62 -9.41
N LYS A 25 -20.35 -28.29 -9.79
CA LYS A 25 -19.54 -29.06 -10.75
C LYS A 25 -18.20 -29.35 -10.08
N SER A 26 -17.99 -30.61 -9.72
CA SER A 26 -16.73 -31.11 -9.17
C SER A 26 -15.73 -31.24 -10.33
N GLU A 27 -15.04 -30.14 -10.62
CA GLU A 27 -13.86 -30.12 -11.46
C GLU A 27 -12.67 -30.03 -10.50
N LYS A 28 -11.66 -30.88 -10.71
CA LYS A 28 -10.45 -30.93 -9.90
C LYS A 28 -9.67 -29.63 -10.15
N GLN A 29 -10.08 -28.56 -9.48
CA GLN A 29 -9.41 -27.26 -9.49
C GLN A 29 -8.06 -27.48 -8.82
N THR A 30 -7.01 -27.57 -9.65
CA THR A 30 -5.78 -26.89 -9.26
C THR A 30 -6.20 -25.43 -9.13
N GLU A 31 -6.54 -25.03 -7.91
CA GLU A 31 -6.94 -23.68 -7.57
C GLU A 31 -5.71 -22.82 -7.92
N LYS A 32 -5.66 -22.34 -9.17
CA LYS A 32 -4.96 -21.10 -9.48
C LYS A 32 -5.68 -20.10 -8.59
N LYS A 33 -5.13 -19.90 -7.38
CA LYS A 33 -5.50 -18.77 -6.54
C LYS A 33 -5.44 -17.58 -7.47
N GLU A 34 -6.60 -17.08 -7.88
CA GLU A 34 -6.67 -15.82 -8.59
C GLU A 34 -5.92 -14.86 -7.68
N ALA A 35 -4.73 -14.45 -8.12
CA ALA A 35 -3.99 -13.44 -7.41
C ALA A 35 -4.88 -12.21 -7.47
N LYS A 36 -5.60 -11.94 -6.38
CA LYS A 36 -6.39 -10.73 -6.24
C LYS A 36 -5.38 -9.59 -6.18
N PHE A 37 -5.00 -9.08 -7.35
CA PHE A 37 -4.14 -7.93 -7.48
C PHE A 37 -4.83 -6.77 -6.79
N ARG A 38 -4.16 -6.22 -5.78
CA ARG A 38 -4.58 -5.02 -5.08
C ARG A 38 -3.58 -3.94 -5.44
N LEU A 39 -4.10 -2.81 -5.91
CA LEU A 39 -3.29 -1.63 -6.14
C LEU A 39 -2.70 -1.18 -4.79
N CYS A 40 -1.38 -1.12 -4.72
CA CYS A 40 -0.64 -0.55 -3.61
C CYS A 40 -0.10 0.81 -4.03
N GLY A 41 -0.41 1.84 -3.25
CA GLY A 41 0.05 3.21 -3.52
C GLY A 41 0.80 3.79 -2.33
N VAL A 42 1.88 4.52 -2.62
CA VAL A 42 2.63 5.34 -1.66
C VAL A 42 2.61 6.77 -2.16
N LEU A 43 1.92 7.65 -1.43
CA LEU A 43 1.99 9.09 -1.70
C LEU A 43 3.18 9.66 -0.94
N VAL A 44 4.09 10.30 -1.67
CA VAL A 44 5.27 10.96 -1.11
C VAL A 44 5.12 12.45 -1.36
N THR A 45 5.20 13.24 -0.31
CA THR A 45 5.27 14.70 -0.39
C THR A 45 6.70 15.14 -0.14
N PHE A 46 7.22 15.97 -1.03
CA PHE A 46 8.56 16.53 -0.96
C PHE A 46 8.51 17.90 -0.30
N TYR A 47 9.57 18.20 0.46
CA TYR A 47 9.70 19.44 1.21
C TYR A 47 11.06 20.08 0.91
N ASP A 48 11.12 21.41 0.93
CA ASP A 48 12.37 22.17 0.88
C ASP A 48 13.05 22.24 2.26
N SER A 49 14.17 22.96 2.35
CA SER A 49 14.92 23.14 3.60
C SER A 49 14.15 23.89 4.68
N ASP A 50 13.13 24.67 4.30
CA ASP A 50 12.29 25.45 5.20
C ASP A 50 11.00 24.69 5.59
N ASN A 51 10.89 23.42 5.18
CA ASN A 51 9.72 22.55 5.36
C ASN A 51 8.46 23.00 4.61
N ASN A 52 8.60 23.76 3.54
CA ASN A 52 7.46 24.03 2.65
C ASN A 52 7.28 22.87 1.67
N PRO A 53 6.05 22.43 1.40
CA PRO A 53 5.80 21.38 0.42
C PRO A 53 6.16 21.88 -0.99
N THR A 54 7.05 21.18 -1.68
CA THR A 54 7.45 21.49 -3.06
C THR A 54 6.66 20.70 -4.09
N GLY A 55 6.03 19.58 -3.67
CA GLY A 55 5.15 18.77 -4.51
C GLY A 55 4.87 17.40 -3.92
N SER A 56 4.06 16.60 -4.62
CA SER A 56 3.76 15.22 -4.23
C SER A 56 3.76 14.28 -5.43
N GLN A 57 4.15 13.02 -5.21
CA GLN A 57 4.19 11.97 -6.22
C GLN A 57 3.58 10.68 -5.69
N TRP A 58 2.80 10.00 -6.54
CA TRP A 58 2.32 8.65 -6.29
C TRP A 58 3.31 7.61 -6.83
N PHE A 59 3.70 6.67 -5.99
CA PHE A 59 4.40 5.45 -6.37
C PHE A 59 3.39 4.30 -6.30
N LEU A 60 3.09 3.69 -7.44
CA LEU A 60 2.05 2.66 -7.56
C LEU A 60 2.64 1.33 -7.99
N THR A 61 2.10 0.23 -7.47
CA THR A 61 2.37 -1.11 -7.95
C THR A 61 1.15 -2.00 -7.74
N ASP A 62 0.98 -2.99 -8.60
CA ASP A 62 0.04 -4.07 -8.35
C ASP A 62 0.70 -5.13 -7.48
N THR A 63 0.06 -5.48 -6.36
CA THR A 63 0.58 -6.49 -5.44
C THR A 63 -0.50 -7.50 -5.05
N PRO A 64 -0.18 -8.79 -4.93
CA PRO A 64 -1.17 -9.82 -4.64
C PRO A 64 -1.53 -9.90 -3.14
N THR A 65 -0.73 -9.31 -2.25
CA THR A 65 -0.89 -9.43 -0.79
C THR A 65 -0.54 -8.13 -0.07
N LEU A 66 -1.04 -7.97 1.16
CA LEU A 66 -0.68 -6.85 2.04
C LEU A 66 0.82 -6.83 2.34
N SER A 67 1.43 -8.00 2.58
CA SER A 67 2.88 -8.10 2.84
C SER A 67 3.71 -7.62 1.65
N SER A 68 3.29 -7.94 0.42
CA SER A 68 3.93 -7.43 -0.79
C SER A 68 3.80 -5.91 -0.92
N CYS A 69 2.66 -5.32 -0.51
CA CYS A 69 2.48 -3.87 -0.49
C CYS A 69 3.38 -3.19 0.57
N GLN A 70 3.53 -3.78 1.76
CA GLN A 70 4.44 -3.28 2.80
C GLN A 70 5.91 -3.37 2.38
N ALA A 71 6.29 -4.43 1.66
CA ALA A 71 7.62 -4.56 1.08
C ALA A 71 7.87 -3.47 0.02
N TYR A 72 6.88 -3.19 -0.83
CA TYR A 72 6.98 -2.09 -1.80
C TYR A 72 7.10 -0.72 -1.12
N GLN A 73 6.31 -0.44 -0.09
CA GLN A 73 6.43 0.77 0.73
C GLN A 73 7.85 0.94 1.28
N SER A 74 8.43 -0.13 1.83
CA SER A 74 9.80 -0.13 2.35
C SER A 74 10.83 0.11 1.24
N PHE A 75 10.61 -0.47 0.06
CA PHE A 75 11.46 -0.26 -1.11
C PHE A 75 11.41 1.18 -1.62
N VAL A 76 10.24 1.82 -1.66
CA VAL A 76 10.11 3.24 -2.04
C VAL A 76 10.88 4.12 -1.05
N GLN A 77 10.72 3.90 0.25
CA GLN A 77 11.46 4.63 1.29
C GLN A 77 12.98 4.44 1.14
N TRP A 78 13.42 3.21 0.91
CA TRP A 78 14.84 2.90 0.73
C TRP A 78 15.41 3.61 -0.51
N ASN A 79 14.74 3.55 -1.66
CA ASN A 79 15.19 4.25 -2.87
C ASN A 79 15.29 5.76 -2.68
N LEU A 80 14.30 6.38 -2.03
CA LEU A 80 14.35 7.80 -1.72
C LEU A 80 15.52 8.13 -0.79
N THR A 81 15.78 7.27 0.20
CA THR A 81 16.95 7.44 1.08
C THR A 81 18.27 7.32 0.28
N GLN A 82 18.37 6.38 -0.66
CA GLN A 82 19.53 6.28 -1.55
C GLN A 82 19.66 7.50 -2.47
N GLY A 83 18.54 8.13 -2.83
CA GLY A 83 18.48 9.39 -3.58
C GLY A 83 18.85 10.64 -2.77
N GLY A 84 19.21 10.49 -1.49
CA GLY A 84 19.61 11.60 -0.61
C GLY A 84 18.46 12.27 0.14
N TYR A 85 17.23 11.74 0.03
CA TYR A 85 16.10 12.27 0.80
C TYR A 85 16.11 11.75 2.24
N THR A 86 15.81 12.63 3.19
CA THR A 86 15.51 12.22 4.56
C THR A 86 14.03 11.88 4.66
N ILE A 87 13.70 10.64 4.99
CA ILE A 87 12.31 10.19 5.15
C ILE A 87 11.84 10.42 6.58
N THR A 88 10.72 11.11 6.71
CA THR A 88 10.02 11.31 7.99
C THR A 88 8.80 10.37 8.07
N PRO A 89 8.69 9.54 9.14
CA PRO A 89 7.54 8.67 9.36
C PRO A 89 6.28 9.43 9.79
#